data_AF-A0A4D9DYX3-F1
#
_entry.id   AF-A0A4D9DYX3-F1
#
_cell.length_a   1.000
_cell.length_b   1.000
_cell.length_c   1.000
_cell.angle_alpha   90.00
_cell.angle_beta   90.00
_cell.angle_gamma   90.00
#
_symmetry.space_group_name_H-M   'P 1'
#
loop_
_entity.id
_entity.type
_entity.pdbx_description
1 polymer ?
#
loop_
_entity_poly.entity_id
_entity_poly.type
_entity_poly.pdbx_seq_one_letter_code
_entity_poly.pdbx_strand_id
1 'polypeptide(L)'
;MLTGMGANQFAEKLGIPQVPVEELVTDHAKAEWEQYRKYKQTVKSLFNTELVHDTVGAVAIDCEGNMACATSTGGITNKMVGRVGDTPVIGSGGYADNLVGAVSATGHGESIMKVTLARLILFHMEQGKTPEEAADSALHYMEKRVHGRGGVIVVSKTGEWTARFTTKRMVWAGIKEGMLMYGLNPGETIQEIIKPSK
;
A
#
# COMPACT_ATOMS: atom_id res chain seq x y z
N MET A 1 -0.98 -11.30 -15.01
CA MET A 1 -2.03 -10.95 -14.02
C MET A 1 -3.25 -11.83 -14.27
N LEU A 2 -3.67 -12.64 -13.29
CA LEU A 2 -4.87 -13.49 -13.36
C LEU A 2 -5.94 -12.91 -12.43
N THR A 3 -7.22 -13.16 -12.71
CA THR A 3 -8.34 -12.63 -11.89
C THR A 3 -9.48 -13.65 -11.77
N GLY A 4 -10.30 -13.48 -10.74
CA GLY A 4 -11.51 -14.26 -10.49
C GLY A 4 -11.29 -15.77 -10.53
N MET A 5 -12.19 -16.50 -11.17
CA MET A 5 -12.15 -17.97 -11.25
C MET A 5 -10.85 -18.49 -11.88
N GLY A 6 -10.28 -17.79 -12.86
CA GLY A 6 -9.04 -18.22 -13.51
C GLY A 6 -7.83 -18.19 -12.56
N ALA A 7 -7.78 -17.23 -11.63
CA ALA A 7 -6.75 -17.20 -10.59
C ALA A 7 -6.90 -18.37 -9.61
N ASN A 8 -8.13 -18.68 -9.21
CA ASN A 8 -8.42 -19.80 -8.29
C ASN A 8 -8.06 -21.15 -8.92
N GLN A 9 -8.42 -21.36 -10.19
CA GLN A 9 -8.05 -22.58 -10.93
C GLN A 9 -6.55 -22.74 -11.08
N PHE A 10 -5.82 -21.64 -11.26
CA PHE A 10 -4.36 -21.67 -11.31
C PHE A 10 -3.76 -22.05 -9.94
N ALA A 11 -4.25 -21.46 -8.85
CA ALA A 11 -3.83 -21.79 -7.49
C ALA A 11 -4.08 -23.26 -7.13
N GLU A 12 -5.25 -23.79 -7.49
CA GLU A 12 -5.60 -25.20 -7.30
C GLU A 12 -4.64 -26.14 -8.05
N LYS A 13 -4.31 -25.83 -9.30
CA LYS A 13 -3.34 -26.62 -10.09
C LYS A 13 -1.94 -26.64 -9.48
N LEU A 14 -1.57 -25.62 -8.71
CA LEU A 14 -0.31 -25.55 -7.98
C LEU A 14 -0.37 -26.23 -6.59
N GLY A 15 -1.53 -26.76 -6.20
CA GLY A 15 -1.73 -27.39 -4.90
C GLY A 15 -1.84 -26.40 -3.73
N ILE A 16 -2.19 -25.14 -3.99
CA ILE A 16 -2.42 -24.14 -2.93
C ILE A 16 -3.72 -24.52 -2.19
N PRO A 17 -3.69 -24.69 -0.85
CA PRO A 17 -4.87 -25.05 -0.07
C PRO A 17 -5.98 -24.00 -0.21
N GLN A 18 -7.22 -24.47 -0.36
CA GLN A 18 -8.39 -23.61 -0.27
C GLN A 18 -8.89 -23.58 1.17
N VAL A 19 -9.31 -22.40 1.61
CA VAL A 19 -10.00 -22.20 2.89
C VAL A 19 -11.43 -21.74 2.62
N PRO A 20 -12.41 -22.15 3.45
CA PRO A 20 -13.74 -21.54 3.44
C PRO A 20 -13.65 -20.02 3.56
N VAL A 21 -14.48 -19.30 2.80
CA VAL A 21 -14.46 -17.83 2.79
C VAL A 21 -14.77 -17.28 4.18
N GLU A 22 -15.62 -17.98 4.93
CA GLU A 22 -16.05 -17.64 6.27
C GLU A 22 -14.88 -17.57 7.27
N GLU A 23 -13.80 -18.31 7.05
CA GLU A 23 -12.59 -18.26 7.88
C GLU A 23 -11.83 -16.92 7.71
N LEU A 24 -12.01 -16.24 6.58
CA LEU A 24 -11.42 -14.94 6.30
C LEU A 24 -12.28 -13.78 6.81
N VAL A 25 -13.51 -14.05 7.27
CA VAL A 25 -14.46 -13.00 7.69
C VAL A 25 -14.47 -12.87 9.21
N THR A 26 -13.97 -11.74 9.71
CA THR A 26 -14.00 -11.40 11.14
C THR A 26 -15.32 -10.77 11.57
N ASP A 27 -15.67 -10.88 12.86
CA ASP A 27 -16.84 -10.22 13.42
C ASP A 27 -16.76 -8.69 13.31
N HIS A 28 -15.54 -8.14 13.41
CA HIS A 28 -15.29 -6.72 13.20
C HIS A 28 -15.64 -6.30 11.76
N ALA A 29 -15.18 -7.04 10.75
CA ALA A 29 -15.47 -6.74 9.34
C ALA A 29 -16.97 -6.90 9.01
N LYS A 30 -17.67 -7.87 9.63
CA LYS A 30 -19.12 -8.01 9.50
C LYS A 30 -19.86 -6.79 10.08
N ALA A 31 -19.52 -6.39 11.30
CA ALA A 31 -20.13 -5.24 11.95
C ALA A 31 -19.90 -3.95 11.14
N GLU A 32 -18.68 -3.75 10.65
CA GLU A 32 -18.34 -2.63 9.78
C GLU A 32 -19.18 -2.63 8.49
N TRP A 33 -19.27 -3.78 7.80
CA TRP A 33 -20.07 -3.92 6.59
C TRP A 33 -21.57 -3.66 6.84
N GLU A 34 -22.14 -4.14 7.95
CA GLU A 34 -23.54 -3.91 8.30
C GLU A 34 -23.86 -2.43 8.53
N GLN A 35 -22.92 -1.69 9.11
CA GLN A 35 -23.02 -0.25 9.29
C GLN A 35 -23.04 0.47 7.93
N TYR A 36 -22.13 0.11 7.01
CA TYR A 36 -21.99 0.79 5.73
C TYR A 36 -23.01 0.40 4.67
N ARG A 37 -23.55 -0.83 4.71
CA ARG A 37 -24.60 -1.28 3.78
C ARG A 37 -25.88 -0.45 3.89
N LYS A 38 -26.16 0.12 5.07
CA LYS A 38 -27.37 0.94 5.32
C LYS A 38 -27.24 2.38 4.79
N TYR A 39 -26.02 2.84 4.47
CA TYR A 39 -25.76 4.20 4.01
C TYR A 39 -25.66 4.26 2.47
N LYS A 40 -26.64 4.88 1.79
CA LYS A 40 -26.62 5.09 0.31
C LYS A 40 -25.46 5.96 -0.21
N GLN A 41 -24.66 6.59 0.65
CA GLN A 41 -23.57 7.51 0.30
C GLN A 41 -22.16 6.98 0.66
N THR A 42 -21.99 5.67 0.87
CA THR A 42 -20.75 5.06 1.38
C THR A 42 -19.50 5.54 0.66
N VAL A 43 -19.53 5.58 -0.67
CA VAL A 43 -18.37 5.97 -1.48
C VAL A 43 -18.03 7.45 -1.28
N LYS A 44 -19.04 8.33 -1.14
CA LYS A 44 -18.83 9.78 -0.97
C LYS A 44 -18.34 10.16 0.43
N SER A 45 -18.74 9.43 1.48
CA SER A 45 -18.19 9.62 2.82
C SER A 45 -16.81 9.00 2.96
N LEU A 46 -16.59 7.77 2.45
CA LEU A 46 -15.28 7.09 2.47
C LEU A 46 -14.17 7.87 1.75
N PHE A 47 -14.50 8.69 0.74
CA PHE A 47 -13.51 9.58 0.12
C PHE A 47 -12.90 10.60 1.10
N ASN A 48 -13.60 10.95 2.19
CA ASN A 48 -13.21 12.02 3.13
C ASN A 48 -13.15 11.60 4.60
N THR A 49 -13.70 10.45 4.98
CA THR A 49 -13.74 10.00 6.37
C THR A 49 -12.72 8.91 6.61
N GLU A 50 -11.79 9.19 7.51
CA GLU A 50 -11.19 8.40 8.63
C GLU A 50 -11.06 6.87 8.61
N LEU A 51 -11.68 6.17 7.68
CA LEU A 51 -11.77 4.73 7.66
C LEU A 51 -10.50 4.15 7.05
N VAL A 52 -9.89 3.32 7.87
CA VAL A 52 -8.62 2.66 7.64
C VAL A 52 -8.73 1.86 6.35
N HIS A 53 -7.80 2.11 5.43
CA HIS A 53 -7.65 1.25 4.26
C HIS A 53 -6.85 0.02 4.70
N ASP A 54 -7.46 -1.17 4.64
CA ASP A 54 -6.84 -2.46 4.96
C ASP A 54 -5.91 -2.95 3.83
N THR A 55 -5.03 -2.06 3.39
CA THR A 55 -3.98 -2.38 2.44
C THR A 55 -2.65 -2.43 3.18
N VAL A 56 -1.98 -3.56 3.03
CA VAL A 56 -0.63 -3.78 3.58
C VAL A 56 0.37 -3.83 2.44
N GLY A 57 1.61 -3.47 2.73
CA GLY A 57 2.66 -3.52 1.74
C GLY A 57 4.05 -3.56 2.35
N ALA A 58 5.00 -4.02 1.55
CA ALA A 58 6.41 -4.12 1.89
C ALA A 58 7.26 -3.73 0.69
N VAL A 59 8.39 -3.09 0.97
CA VAL A 59 9.48 -2.85 0.02
C VAL A 59 10.78 -3.29 0.67
N ALA A 60 11.69 -3.85 -0.11
CA ALA A 60 12.98 -4.31 0.37
C ALA A 60 14.06 -4.16 -0.70
N ILE A 61 15.30 -4.07 -0.22
CA ILE A 61 16.52 -4.21 -1.01
C ILE A 61 17.37 -5.32 -0.36
N ASP A 62 17.87 -6.26 -1.16
CA ASP A 62 18.72 -7.35 -0.68
C ASP A 62 20.22 -7.00 -0.74
N CYS A 63 21.07 -7.94 -0.32
CA CYS A 63 22.52 -7.76 -0.32
C CYS A 63 23.16 -7.77 -1.71
N GLU A 64 22.44 -8.22 -2.74
CA GLU A 64 22.87 -8.18 -4.14
C GLU A 64 22.41 -6.88 -4.83
N GLY A 65 21.64 -6.04 -4.14
CA GLY A 65 21.07 -4.82 -4.66
C GLY A 65 19.77 -5.03 -5.46
N ASN A 66 19.16 -6.22 -5.38
CA ASN A 66 17.84 -6.44 -5.97
C ASN A 66 16.77 -5.80 -5.09
N MET A 67 15.79 -5.19 -5.74
CA MET A 67 14.67 -4.54 -5.06
C MET A 67 13.35 -5.22 -5.41
N ALA A 68 12.47 -5.29 -4.42
CA ALA A 68 11.15 -5.87 -4.56
C ALA A 68 10.10 -5.06 -3.81
N CYS A 69 8.87 -5.12 -4.30
CA CYS A 69 7.69 -4.62 -3.62
C CYS A 69 6.60 -5.68 -3.61
N ALA A 70 5.80 -5.71 -2.54
CA ALA A 70 4.59 -6.50 -2.46
C ALA A 70 3.48 -5.67 -1.80
N THR A 71 2.27 -5.79 -2.30
CA THR A 71 1.09 -5.07 -1.78
C THR A 71 -0.10 -6.03 -1.82
N SER A 72 -0.91 -6.04 -0.76
CA SER A 72 -2.11 -6.88 -0.64
C SER A 72 -3.24 -6.12 0.04
N THR A 73 -4.49 -6.41 -0.36
CA THR A 73 -5.66 -5.68 0.14
C THR A 73 -6.93 -6.52 0.09
N GLY A 74 -7.82 -6.31 1.07
CA GLY A 74 -9.23 -6.69 0.99
C GLY A 74 -10.06 -5.74 0.10
N GLY A 75 -9.50 -4.57 -0.24
CA GLY A 75 -10.17 -3.50 -0.98
C GLY A 75 -10.81 -2.47 -0.04
N ILE A 76 -11.98 -1.96 -0.44
CA ILE A 76 -12.77 -1.03 0.37
C ILE A 76 -14.05 -1.72 0.86
N THR A 77 -14.47 -1.41 2.07
CA THR A 77 -15.72 -1.93 2.65
C THR A 77 -16.92 -1.53 1.78
N ASN A 78 -17.85 -2.47 1.58
CA ASN A 78 -19.03 -2.31 0.73
C ASN A 78 -18.73 -2.04 -0.77
N LYS A 79 -17.56 -2.48 -1.28
CA LYS A 79 -17.25 -2.43 -2.72
C LYS A 79 -18.26 -3.22 -3.56
N MET A 80 -18.46 -2.81 -4.80
CA MET A 80 -19.17 -3.62 -5.79
C MET A 80 -18.43 -4.95 -6.05
N VAL A 81 -19.18 -6.03 -6.29
CA VAL A 81 -18.59 -7.33 -6.64
C VAL A 81 -17.73 -7.17 -7.89
N GLY A 82 -16.50 -7.66 -7.82
CA GLY A 82 -15.52 -7.54 -8.91
C GLY A 82 -14.81 -6.18 -9.00
N ARG A 83 -15.03 -5.24 -8.09
CA ARG A 83 -14.23 -3.99 -8.03
C ARG A 83 -12.77 -4.32 -7.77
N VAL A 84 -11.90 -3.81 -8.65
CA VAL A 84 -10.43 -3.90 -8.55
C VAL A 84 -9.88 -2.52 -8.21
N GLY A 85 -8.98 -2.48 -7.21
CA GLY A 85 -8.25 -1.27 -6.82
C GLY A 85 -6.85 -1.22 -7.42
N ASP A 86 -6.01 -0.38 -6.84
CA ASP A 86 -4.62 -0.12 -7.26
C ASP A 86 -3.65 -1.26 -6.98
N THR A 87 -3.86 -2.01 -5.89
CA THR A 87 -2.94 -3.01 -5.36
C THR A 87 -2.42 -4.03 -6.40
N PRO A 88 -3.25 -4.67 -7.25
CA PRO A 88 -2.74 -5.59 -8.26
C PRO A 88 -2.20 -4.92 -9.53
N VAL A 89 -2.25 -3.60 -9.63
CA VAL A 89 -1.90 -2.84 -10.84
C VAL A 89 -0.48 -2.32 -10.73
N ILE A 90 0.42 -2.91 -11.53
CA ILE A 90 1.83 -2.52 -11.62
C ILE A 90 1.94 -1.03 -11.95
N GLY A 91 2.71 -0.29 -11.14
CA GLY A 91 2.91 1.14 -11.28
C GLY A 91 1.89 1.99 -10.53
N SER A 92 0.81 1.38 -10.02
CA SER A 92 -0.17 2.03 -9.14
C SER A 92 0.08 1.64 -7.69
N GLY A 93 -0.34 0.44 -7.27
CA GLY A 93 -0.22 -0.02 -5.88
C GLY A 93 1.21 -0.38 -5.49
N GLY A 94 2.02 -0.84 -6.43
CA GLY A 94 3.44 -1.10 -6.21
C GLY A 94 4.24 -1.08 -7.51
N TYR A 95 5.52 -0.78 -7.40
CA TYR A 95 6.48 -0.83 -8.50
C TYR A 95 7.89 -0.99 -7.97
N ALA A 96 8.71 -1.82 -8.62
CA ALA A 96 10.11 -2.04 -8.26
C ALA A 96 10.98 -2.05 -9.53
N ASP A 97 12.11 -1.36 -9.45
CA ASP A 97 13.11 -1.25 -10.52
C ASP A 97 14.50 -1.14 -9.89
N ASN A 98 15.37 -2.14 -10.13
CA ASN A 98 16.75 -2.20 -9.62
C ASN A 98 17.59 -0.95 -9.96
N LEU A 99 17.23 -0.19 -10.99
CA LEU A 99 17.95 1.02 -11.39
C LEU A 99 17.54 2.27 -10.61
N VAL A 100 16.43 2.21 -9.87
CA VAL A 100 15.81 3.38 -9.21
C VAL A 100 15.44 3.08 -7.76
N GLY A 101 14.49 2.19 -7.51
CA GLY A 101 13.86 1.99 -6.21
C GLY A 101 12.68 1.02 -6.23
N ALA A 102 12.07 0.81 -5.08
CA ALA A 102 10.81 0.10 -4.92
C ALA A 102 9.81 0.91 -4.07
N VAL A 103 8.53 0.83 -4.44
CA VAL A 103 7.42 1.54 -3.81
C VAL A 103 6.27 0.59 -3.55
N SER A 104 5.61 0.73 -2.40
CA SER A 104 4.28 0.19 -2.13
C SER A 104 3.37 1.30 -1.62
N ALA A 105 2.14 1.35 -2.11
CA ALA A 105 1.14 2.35 -1.78
C ALA A 105 -0.05 1.75 -1.03
N THR A 106 -0.74 2.63 -0.30
CA THR A 106 -2.02 2.37 0.37
C THR A 106 -2.87 3.64 0.29
N GLY A 107 -4.19 3.49 0.28
CA GLY A 107 -5.11 4.64 0.25
C GLY A 107 -6.31 4.42 -0.67
N HIS A 108 -6.79 5.53 -1.23
CA HIS A 108 -7.90 5.50 -2.15
C HIS A 108 -7.48 4.99 -3.54
N GLY A 109 -7.75 3.70 -3.80
CA GLY A 109 -7.26 3.01 -4.99
C GLY A 109 -7.57 3.66 -6.33
N GLU A 110 -8.76 4.22 -6.55
CA GLU A 110 -9.09 4.91 -7.79
C GLU A 110 -8.24 6.18 -7.98
N SER A 111 -7.90 6.89 -6.91
CA SER A 111 -6.99 8.03 -6.98
C SER A 111 -5.55 7.60 -7.26
N ILE A 112 -5.08 6.55 -6.58
CA ILE A 112 -3.73 5.97 -6.78
C ILE A 112 -3.55 5.52 -8.23
N MET A 113 -4.54 4.82 -8.80
CA MET A 113 -4.52 4.36 -10.19
C MET A 113 -4.52 5.52 -11.19
N LYS A 114 -5.36 6.55 -10.99
CA LYS A 114 -5.46 7.69 -11.90
C LYS A 114 -4.16 8.47 -12.07
N VAL A 115 -3.29 8.44 -11.05
CA VAL A 115 -1.99 9.14 -11.08
C VAL A 115 -0.80 8.19 -11.20
N THR A 116 -1.03 6.88 -11.31
CA THR A 116 0.02 5.85 -11.33
C THR A 116 1.06 6.07 -10.22
N LEU A 117 0.58 6.17 -8.98
CA LEU A 117 1.33 6.75 -7.85
C LEU A 117 2.72 6.14 -7.65
N ALA A 118 2.83 4.81 -7.58
CA ALA A 118 4.11 4.14 -7.36
C ALA A 118 5.12 4.45 -8.47
N ARG A 119 4.70 4.42 -9.74
CA ARG A 119 5.58 4.74 -10.87
C ARG A 119 5.93 6.23 -10.92
N LEU A 120 5.00 7.11 -10.56
CA LEU A 120 5.22 8.56 -10.50
C LEU A 120 6.29 8.93 -9.45
N ILE A 121 6.31 8.24 -8.31
CA ILE A 121 7.34 8.42 -7.29
C ILE A 121 8.71 8.04 -7.85
N LEU A 122 8.85 6.86 -8.45
CA LEU A 122 10.11 6.48 -9.07
C LEU A 122 10.50 7.42 -10.21
N PHE A 123 9.53 7.98 -10.95
CA PHE A 123 9.80 9.00 -11.97
C PHE A 123 10.44 10.24 -11.37
N HIS A 124 9.96 10.70 -10.22
CA HIS A 124 10.60 11.81 -9.52
C HIS A 124 12.01 11.48 -9.03
N MET A 125 12.26 10.24 -8.60
CA MET A 125 13.60 9.78 -8.21
C MET A 125 14.55 9.68 -9.41
N GLU A 126 14.07 9.24 -10.58
CA GLU A 126 14.84 9.26 -11.85
C GLU A 126 15.31 10.69 -12.20
N GLN A 127 14.53 11.70 -11.81
CA GLN A 127 14.84 13.13 -12.01
C GLN A 127 15.72 13.71 -10.90
N GLY A 128 16.28 12.88 -10.02
CA GLY A 128 17.23 13.28 -8.99
C GLY A 128 16.62 13.73 -7.65
N LYS A 129 15.31 13.55 -7.43
CA LYS A 129 14.70 13.78 -6.11
C LYS A 129 15.04 12.66 -5.14
N THR A 130 15.20 13.00 -3.87
CA THR A 130 15.28 12.01 -2.79
C THR A 130 13.97 11.22 -2.66
N PRO A 131 13.97 10.03 -2.02
CA PRO A 131 12.73 9.28 -1.77
C PRO A 131 11.64 10.09 -1.07
N GLU A 132 12.01 10.93 -0.10
CA GLU A 132 11.08 11.79 0.63
C GLU A 132 10.46 12.86 -0.27
N GLU A 133 11.29 13.64 -0.99
CA GLU A 133 10.80 14.68 -1.89
C GLU A 133 9.94 14.11 -3.03
N ALA A 134 10.31 12.93 -3.54
CA ALA A 134 9.57 12.22 -4.58
C ALA A 134 8.19 11.77 -4.08
N ALA A 135 8.13 11.15 -2.90
CA ALA A 135 6.90 10.71 -2.26
C ALA A 135 5.96 11.89 -1.97
N ASP A 136 6.47 12.97 -1.36
CA ASP A 136 5.69 14.16 -1.04
C ASP A 136 5.14 14.83 -2.31
N SER A 137 5.97 14.95 -3.35
CA SER A 137 5.56 15.54 -4.63
C SER A 137 4.40 14.77 -5.26
N ALA A 138 4.50 13.44 -5.28
CA ALA A 138 3.50 12.57 -5.90
C ALA A 138 2.20 12.50 -5.10
N LEU A 139 2.29 12.41 -3.77
CA LEU A 139 1.13 12.44 -2.87
C LEU A 139 0.38 13.77 -2.96
N HIS A 140 1.11 14.90 -2.98
CA HIS A 140 0.51 16.22 -3.15
C HIS A 140 -0.13 16.39 -4.53
N TYR A 141 0.50 15.86 -5.58
CA TYR A 141 -0.10 15.82 -6.91
C TYR A 141 -1.42 15.06 -6.90
N MET A 142 -1.48 13.88 -6.26
CA MET A 142 -2.70 13.09 -6.12
C MET A 142 -3.80 13.87 -5.38
N GLU A 143 -3.47 14.52 -4.27
CA GLU A 143 -4.42 15.32 -3.49
C GLU A 143 -4.96 16.50 -4.31
N LYS A 144 -4.09 17.24 -5.00
CA LYS A 144 -4.50 18.39 -5.81
C LYS A 144 -5.28 18.01 -7.06
N ARG A 145 -4.87 16.94 -7.76
CA ARG A 145 -5.39 16.60 -9.08
C ARG A 145 -6.67 15.79 -9.03
N VAL A 146 -6.78 14.87 -8.07
CA VAL A 146 -7.90 13.93 -7.99
C VAL A 146 -8.53 13.87 -6.60
N HIS A 147 -8.18 14.79 -5.70
CA HIS A 147 -8.71 14.87 -4.34
C HIS A 147 -8.56 13.55 -3.56
N GLY A 148 -7.50 12.79 -3.87
CA GLY A 148 -7.20 11.51 -3.24
C GLY A 148 -6.19 11.67 -2.12
N ARG A 149 -6.31 10.85 -1.09
CA ARG A 149 -5.33 10.71 0.00
C ARG A 149 -4.82 9.28 0.08
N GLY A 150 -3.61 9.12 0.60
CA GLY A 150 -2.97 7.82 0.75
C GLY A 150 -1.63 7.94 1.45
N GLY A 151 -0.89 6.85 1.40
CA GLY A 151 0.46 6.77 1.92
C GLY A 151 1.30 5.78 1.14
N VAL A 152 2.62 5.90 1.28
CA VAL A 152 3.60 5.12 0.56
C VAL A 152 4.79 4.80 1.46
N ILE A 153 5.38 3.64 1.20
CA ILE A 153 6.73 3.30 1.63
C ILE A 153 7.61 3.20 0.39
N VAL A 154 8.83 3.74 0.46
CA VAL A 154 9.76 3.85 -0.65
C VAL A 154 11.14 3.43 -0.17
N VAL A 155 11.87 2.65 -0.97
CA VAL A 155 13.30 2.39 -0.83
C VAL A 155 14.00 2.70 -2.15
N SER A 156 15.15 3.37 -2.09
CA SER A 156 16.00 3.63 -3.25
C SER A 156 17.05 2.53 -3.44
N LYS A 157 17.66 2.50 -4.62
CA LYS A 157 18.84 1.64 -4.89
C LYS A 157 20.04 1.90 -3.97
N THR A 158 20.10 3.05 -3.31
CA THR A 158 21.16 3.42 -2.35
C THR A 158 20.81 2.99 -0.92
N GLY A 159 19.65 2.37 -0.70
CA GLY A 159 19.17 1.98 0.63
C GLY A 159 18.64 3.14 1.47
N GLU A 160 18.40 4.31 0.86
CA GLU A 160 17.61 5.38 1.48
C GLU A 160 16.14 4.98 1.41
N TRP A 161 15.38 5.21 2.47
CA TRP A 161 13.98 4.81 2.51
C TRP A 161 13.15 5.84 3.27
N THR A 162 11.84 5.85 3.02
CA THR A 162 10.90 6.75 3.70
C THR A 162 9.50 6.13 3.78
N ALA A 163 8.72 6.60 4.74
CA ALA A 163 7.28 6.36 4.85
C ALA A 163 6.57 7.73 4.87
N ARG A 164 5.75 8.03 3.88
CA ARG A 164 5.06 9.33 3.73
C ARG A 164 3.57 9.13 3.48
N PHE A 165 2.73 10.02 3.99
CA PHE A 165 1.27 9.91 3.85
C PHE A 165 0.55 11.23 4.03
N THR A 166 -0.57 11.40 3.32
CA THR A 166 -1.52 12.53 3.42
C THR A 166 -2.82 12.15 4.13
N THR A 167 -2.99 10.88 4.47
CA THR A 167 -4.04 10.42 5.39
C THR A 167 -3.77 10.92 6.81
N LYS A 168 -4.77 10.83 7.71
CA LYS A 168 -4.55 11.22 9.12
C LYS A 168 -3.50 10.36 9.80
N ARG A 169 -3.41 9.09 9.43
CA ARG A 169 -2.52 8.06 10.00
C ARG A 169 -2.14 7.05 8.93
N MET A 170 -0.98 6.44 9.10
CA MET A 170 -0.53 5.24 8.37
C MET A 170 0.37 4.45 9.32
N VAL A 171 0.03 3.18 9.57
CA VAL A 171 0.93 2.29 10.31
C VAL A 171 2.11 1.97 9.41
N TRP A 172 3.34 2.17 9.91
CA TRP A 172 4.54 1.82 9.16
C TRP A 172 5.65 1.35 10.10
N ALA A 173 6.53 0.51 9.56
CA ALA A 173 7.77 0.11 10.18
C ALA A 173 8.86 -0.06 9.11
N GLY A 174 10.11 0.17 9.48
CA GLY A 174 11.29 -0.01 8.63
C GLY A 174 12.46 -0.51 9.47
N ILE A 175 13.29 -1.36 8.87
CA ILE A 175 14.49 -1.90 9.51
C ILE A 175 15.68 -1.57 8.63
N LYS A 176 16.69 -0.93 9.23
CA LYS A 176 17.98 -0.66 8.57
C LYS A 176 19.11 -0.76 9.59
N GLU A 177 20.17 -1.49 9.26
CA GLU A 177 21.39 -1.59 10.09
C GLU A 177 21.12 -1.99 11.55
N GLY A 178 20.19 -2.93 11.77
CA GLY A 178 19.81 -3.41 13.11
C GLY A 178 18.94 -2.44 13.92
N MET A 179 18.51 -1.33 13.33
CA MET A 179 17.59 -0.38 13.94
C MET A 179 16.18 -0.56 13.37
N LEU A 180 15.22 -0.81 14.25
CA LEU A 180 13.78 -0.77 13.95
C LEU A 180 13.29 0.66 14.14
N MET A 181 12.61 1.18 13.11
CA MET A 181 11.91 2.46 13.13
C MET A 181 10.43 2.21 12.85
N TYR A 182 9.53 2.83 13.60
CA TYR A 182 8.09 2.67 13.38
C TYR A 182 7.29 3.90 13.82
N GLY A 183 6.05 3.98 13.33
CA GLY A 183 5.14 5.08 13.66
C GLY A 183 3.73 4.86 13.15
N LEU A 184 2.83 5.74 13.57
CA LEU A 184 1.43 5.76 13.17
C LEU A 184 0.98 7.15 12.72
N ASN A 185 1.40 8.18 13.46
CA ASN A 185 0.95 9.56 13.26
C ASN A 185 1.97 10.37 12.43
N PRO A 186 1.53 11.45 11.76
CA PRO A 186 2.43 12.32 11.01
C PRO A 186 3.58 12.85 11.88
N GLY A 187 4.82 12.70 11.41
CA GLY A 187 6.02 13.14 12.13
C GLY A 187 6.42 12.28 13.33
N GLU A 188 5.66 11.22 13.64
CA GLU A 188 6.02 10.27 14.68
C GLU A 188 7.08 9.28 14.15
N THR A 189 8.17 9.13 14.88
CA THR A 189 9.19 8.09 14.60
C THR A 189 9.76 7.62 15.92
N ILE A 190 9.49 6.35 16.23
CA ILE A 190 10.05 5.66 17.40
C ILE A 190 11.15 4.74 16.90
N GLN A 191 12.23 4.62 17.68
CA GLN A 191 13.43 3.84 17.31
C GLN A 191 13.77 2.82 18.39
N GLU A 192 14.06 1.60 17.97
CA GLU A 192 14.49 0.50 18.83
C GLU A 192 15.67 -0.26 18.20
N ILE A 193 16.64 -0.64 19.01
CA ILE A 193 17.75 -1.50 18.56
C ILE A 193 17.27 -2.95 18.59
N ILE A 194 17.32 -3.62 17.43
CA ILE A 194 17.01 -5.04 17.32
C ILE A 194 18.18 -5.80 17.93
N LYS A 195 17.95 -6.42 19.10
CA LYS A 195 18.92 -7.35 19.68
C LYS A 195 18.93 -8.62 18.82
N PRO A 196 20.11 -9.14 18.43
CA PRO A 196 20.18 -10.41 17.73
C PRO A 196 19.46 -11.48 18.55
N SER A 197 18.60 -12.26 17.90
CA SER A 197 18.02 -13.46 18.51
C SER A 197 19.18 -14.37 18.92
N LYS A 198 19.24 -14.74 20.21
CA LYS A 198 20.21 -15.71 20.72
C LYS A 198 20.06 -17.07 20.04
#